data_AF-A0A4P7WD90-F1
#
_entry.id   AF-A0A4P7WD90-F1
#
_cell.length_a   1.000
_cell.length_b   1.000
_cell.length_c   1.000
_cell.angle_alpha   90.00
_cell.angle_beta   90.00
_cell.angle_gamma   90.00
#
_symmetry.space_group_name_H-M   'P 1'
#
loop_
_entity.id
_entity.type
_entity.pdbx_description
1 polymer ?
#
loop_
_entity_poly.entity_id
_entity_poly.type
_entity_poly.pdbx_seq_one_letter_code
_entity_poly.pdbx_strand_id
1 'polypeptide(L)'
;MTKEPWEHWEKICPNLTDFLEVQVGQDFELFGDTLKEIIANYVSDYTLKTSQKTLSELKKLLPLFRKGKINPDQFLNEINDGKLYEYDDVPTLQYFEDICTFLKKEIEQKMKEEREAV
;
A
#
# COMPACT_ATOMS: atom_id res chain seq x y z
N MET A 1 13.43 25.05 9.34
CA MET A 1 13.03 23.62 9.36
C MET A 1 12.44 23.30 8.01
N THR A 2 13.23 22.69 7.13
CA THR A 2 12.73 22.01 5.94
C THR A 2 11.96 20.80 6.43
N LYS A 3 10.66 20.73 6.13
CA LYS A 3 9.83 19.55 6.42
C LYS A 3 10.42 18.37 5.66
N GLU A 4 10.53 17.22 6.32
CA GLU A 4 11.04 16.03 5.64
C GLU A 4 10.07 15.61 4.53
N PRO A 5 10.55 15.12 3.38
CA PRO A 5 9.70 14.81 2.22
C PRO A 5 8.51 13.88 2.53
N TRP A 6 8.68 12.93 3.47
CA TRP A 6 7.61 12.01 3.89
C TRP A 6 6.42 12.71 4.56
N GLU A 7 6.64 13.79 5.33
CA GLU A 7 5.56 14.56 5.98
C GLU A 7 4.56 15.16 4.97
N HIS A 8 4.95 15.29 3.71
CA HIS A 8 4.08 15.74 2.64
C HIS A 8 3.10 14.63 2.23
N TRP A 9 3.60 13.41 2.05
CA TRP A 9 2.80 12.27 1.60
C TRP A 9 1.84 11.78 2.66
N GLU A 10 2.23 11.79 3.93
CA GLU A 10 1.30 11.51 5.04
C GLU A 10 0.07 12.43 5.04
N LYS A 11 0.20 13.68 4.56
CA LYS A 11 -0.93 14.61 4.48
C LYS A 11 -1.83 14.35 3.27
N ILE A 12 -1.28 13.78 2.19
CA ILE A 12 -2.00 13.55 0.93
C ILE A 12 -2.65 12.16 0.92
N CYS A 13 -1.91 11.14 1.35
CA CYS A 13 -2.27 9.74 1.36
C CYS A 13 -1.81 9.06 2.66
N PRO A 14 -2.39 9.44 3.82
CA PRO A 14 -1.96 8.94 5.12
C PRO A 14 -2.04 7.42 5.26
N ASN A 15 -3.11 6.80 4.75
CA ASN A 15 -3.31 5.35 4.95
C ASN A 15 -2.39 4.53 4.04
N LEU A 16 -2.10 5.04 2.84
CA LEU A 16 -1.11 4.44 1.95
C LEU A 16 0.31 4.61 2.48
N THR A 17 0.64 5.77 3.05
CA THR A 17 1.97 6.03 3.61
C THR A 17 2.23 5.10 4.79
N ASP A 18 1.30 5.05 5.75
CA ASP A 18 1.34 4.10 6.89
C ASP A 18 1.46 2.65 6.41
N PHE A 19 0.65 2.25 5.41
CA PHE A 19 0.71 0.90 4.82
C PHE A 19 2.11 0.54 4.27
N LEU A 20 2.71 1.45 3.51
CA LEU A 20 4.00 1.20 2.84
C LEU A 20 5.18 1.26 3.80
N GLU A 21 5.12 2.14 4.81
CA GLU A 21 6.17 2.28 5.81
C GLU A 21 6.14 1.11 6.79
N VAL A 22 4.96 0.81 7.34
CA VAL A 22 4.82 -0.16 8.43
C VAL A 22 4.68 -1.58 7.89
N GLN A 23 3.59 -1.90 7.18
CA GLN A 23 3.26 -3.29 6.86
C GLN A 23 4.13 -3.86 5.75
N VAL A 24 4.51 -3.04 4.77
CA VAL A 24 5.36 -3.49 3.65
C VAL A 24 6.85 -3.26 3.95
N GLY A 25 7.17 -2.35 4.87
CA GLY A 25 8.53 -1.91 5.16
C GLY A 25 9.13 -2.45 6.46
N GLN A 26 8.66 -1.94 7.59
CA GLN A 26 9.26 -2.24 8.90
C GLN A 26 8.86 -3.62 9.43
N ASP A 27 7.58 -3.96 9.31
CA ASP A 27 6.95 -5.07 10.01
C ASP A 27 6.56 -6.22 9.07
N PHE A 28 7.05 -6.24 7.82
CA PHE A 28 6.62 -7.23 6.82
C PHE A 28 6.77 -8.69 7.31
N GLU A 29 7.82 -8.99 8.09
CA GLU A 29 8.08 -10.32 8.66
C GLU A 29 6.97 -10.78 9.63
N LEU A 30 6.18 -9.86 10.17
CA LEU A 30 5.02 -10.16 11.03
C LEU A 30 3.76 -10.48 10.22
N PHE A 31 3.72 -10.06 8.95
CA PHE A 31 2.55 -10.14 8.09
C PHE A 31 2.68 -11.16 6.96
N GLY A 32 3.84 -11.78 6.75
CA GLY A 32 3.99 -12.94 5.85
C GLY A 32 5.26 -12.91 5.00
N ASP A 33 5.41 -13.96 4.19
CA ASP A 33 6.59 -14.19 3.35
C ASP A 33 6.33 -13.81 1.89
N THR A 34 5.20 -13.18 1.56
CA THR A 34 4.90 -12.69 0.20
C THR A 34 4.09 -11.40 0.27
N LEU A 35 4.18 -10.56 -0.77
CA LEU A 35 3.37 -9.34 -0.85
C LEU A 35 1.87 -9.62 -0.70
N LYS A 36 1.42 -10.75 -1.26
CA LYS A 36 0.02 -11.19 -1.18
C LYS A 36 -0.38 -11.54 0.26
N GLU A 37 0.46 -12.25 1.00
CA GLU A 37 0.20 -12.61 2.40
C GLU A 37 0.18 -11.36 3.29
N ILE A 38 1.14 -10.45 3.10
CA ILE A 38 1.19 -9.18 3.82
C ILE A 38 -0.11 -8.40 3.63
N ILE A 39 -0.59 -8.30 2.39
CA ILE A 39 -1.84 -7.59 2.07
C ILE A 39 -3.07 -8.32 2.65
N ALA A 40 -3.11 -9.65 2.58
CA ALA A 40 -4.21 -10.42 3.15
C ALA A 40 -4.30 -10.22 4.67
N ASN A 41 -3.17 -10.30 5.38
CA ASN A 41 -3.12 -10.06 6.82
C ASN A 41 -3.46 -8.61 7.17
N TYR A 42 -2.94 -7.63 6.43
CA TYR A 42 -3.34 -6.23 6.59
C TYR A 42 -4.85 -6.02 6.46
N VAL A 43 -5.48 -6.60 5.44
CA VAL A 43 -6.94 -6.47 5.24
C VAL A 43 -7.71 -7.22 6.32
N SER A 44 -7.22 -8.36 6.81
CA SER A 44 -7.82 -9.09 7.92
C SER A 44 -7.80 -8.29 9.23
N ASP A 45 -6.62 -7.79 9.61
CA ASP A 45 -6.36 -7.20 10.93
C ASP A 45 -6.93 -5.77 11.06
N TYR A 46 -6.99 -5.02 9.96
CA TYR A 46 -7.50 -3.66 9.96
C TYR A 46 -8.99 -3.59 9.61
N THR A 47 -9.62 -2.47 9.97
CA THR A 47 -11.03 -2.25 9.61
C THR A 47 -11.19 -2.17 8.09
N LEU A 48 -12.31 -2.70 7.58
CA LEU A 48 -12.65 -2.60 6.15
C LEU A 48 -12.55 -1.15 5.63
N LYS A 49 -12.95 -0.18 6.46
CA LYS A 49 -12.88 1.26 6.14
C LYS A 49 -11.43 1.73 5.95
N THR A 50 -10.50 1.27 6.78
CA THR A 50 -9.07 1.63 6.66
C THR A 50 -8.51 1.07 5.36
N SER A 51 -8.69 -0.23 5.09
CA SER A 51 -8.21 -0.86 3.87
C SER A 51 -8.79 -0.21 2.60
N GLN A 52 -10.07 0.18 2.63
CA GLN A 52 -10.71 0.91 1.52
C GLN A 52 -10.09 2.30 1.29
N LYS A 53 -9.66 3.01 2.34
CA LYS A 53 -8.97 4.29 2.19
C LYS A 53 -7.61 4.11 1.54
N THR A 54 -6.82 3.14 2.00
CA THR A 54 -5.53 2.77 1.41
C THR A 54 -5.66 2.48 -0.08
N LEU A 55 -6.62 1.63 -0.46
CA LEU A 55 -6.91 1.32 -1.87
C LEU A 55 -7.34 2.57 -2.66
N SER A 56 -8.17 3.43 -2.07
CA SER A 56 -8.64 4.67 -2.71
C SER A 56 -7.51 5.65 -2.97
N GLU A 57 -6.60 5.81 -2.01
CA GLU A 57 -5.41 6.66 -2.13
C GLU A 57 -4.48 6.14 -3.24
N LEU A 58 -4.19 4.83 -3.24
CA LEU A 58 -3.39 4.21 -4.31
C LEU A 58 -4.02 4.35 -5.70
N LYS A 59 -5.34 4.16 -5.81
CA LYS A 59 -6.07 4.36 -7.07
C LYS A 59 -6.01 5.80 -7.60
N LYS A 60 -5.82 6.80 -6.73
CA LYS A 60 -5.64 8.20 -7.14
C LYS A 60 -4.22 8.46 -7.66
N LEU A 61 -3.21 7.82 -7.09
CA LEU A 61 -1.81 7.99 -7.47
C LEU A 61 -1.43 7.20 -8.73
N LEU A 62 -1.95 5.99 -8.92
CA LEU A 62 -1.62 5.13 -10.07
C LEU A 62 -1.74 5.83 -11.44
N PRO A 63 -2.83 6.57 -11.75
CA PRO A 63 -2.92 7.31 -13.00
C PRO A 63 -1.88 8.44 -13.13
N LEU A 64 -1.38 8.98 -12.03
CA LEU A 64 -0.33 10.01 -12.02
C LEU A 64 1.04 9.37 -12.27
N PHE A 65 1.31 8.19 -11.69
CA PHE A 65 2.51 7.40 -12.00
C PHE A 65 2.57 7.02 -13.48
N ARG A 66 1.48 6.45 -14.03
CA ARG A 66 1.40 6.06 -15.46
C ARG A 66 1.60 7.22 -16.42
N LYS A 67 1.23 8.45 -16.01
CA LYS A 67 1.40 9.67 -16.80
C LYS A 67 2.76 10.35 -16.58
N GLY A 68 3.62 9.79 -15.73
CA GLY A 68 4.90 10.40 -15.36
C GLY A 68 4.77 11.72 -14.59
N LYS A 69 3.59 12.01 -14.00
CA LYS A 69 3.38 13.22 -13.19
C LYS A 69 3.98 13.11 -11.80
N ILE A 70 4.08 11.88 -11.29
CA ILE A 70 4.79 11.54 -10.07
C ILE A 70 5.69 10.36 -10.44
N ASN A 71 6.96 10.41 -10.03
CA ASN A 71 7.87 9.30 -10.21
C ASN A 71 7.61 8.26 -9.09
N PRO A 72 7.26 7.01 -9.43
CA PRO A 72 6.93 6.00 -8.41
C PRO A 72 8.15 5.59 -7.57
N ASP A 73 9.35 5.53 -8.14
CA ASP A 73 10.60 5.26 -7.41
C ASP A 73 10.89 6.37 -6.40
N GLN A 74 10.76 7.63 -6.83
CA GLN A 74 10.96 8.77 -5.93
C GLN A 74 9.93 8.77 -4.80
N PHE A 75 8.65 8.55 -5.12
CA PHE A 75 7.59 8.48 -4.13
C PHE A 75 7.86 7.39 -3.09
N LEU A 76 8.26 6.20 -3.53
CA LEU A 76 8.53 5.07 -2.64
C LEU A 76 9.75 5.34 -1.74
N ASN A 77 10.85 5.84 -2.31
CA ASN A 77 12.06 6.20 -1.56
C ASN A 77 11.82 7.34 -0.55
N GLU A 78 10.87 8.23 -0.82
CA GLU A 78 10.50 9.29 0.11
C GLU A 78 9.69 8.77 1.30
N ILE A 79 9.05 7.60 1.20
CA ILE A 79 8.21 7.01 2.26
C ILE A 79 8.93 5.90 3.00
N ASN A 80 9.75 5.14 2.29
CA ASN A 80 10.40 3.96 2.81
C ASN A 80 11.86 3.94 2.33
N ASP A 81 12.79 4.08 3.28
CA ASP A 81 14.23 3.97 3.07
C ASP A 81 14.78 2.58 3.45
N GLY A 82 13.88 1.67 3.85
CA GLY A 82 14.17 0.32 4.31
C GLY A 82 14.10 -0.73 3.21
N LYS A 83 14.14 -2.00 3.63
CA LYS A 83 13.96 -3.14 2.73
C LYS A 83 12.49 -3.30 2.39
N LEU A 84 12.21 -3.52 1.11
CA LEU A 84 10.87 -3.82 0.62
C LEU A 84 10.86 -5.24 0.08
N TYR A 85 9.93 -6.05 0.59
CA TYR A 85 9.83 -7.45 0.20
C TYR A 85 9.35 -7.61 -1.25
N GLU A 86 9.96 -8.51 -2.03
CA GLU A 86 9.67 -8.74 -3.47
C GLU A 86 9.82 -7.52 -4.41
N TYR A 87 10.25 -6.36 -3.89
CA TYR A 87 10.37 -5.14 -4.67
C TYR A 87 11.58 -5.14 -5.62
N ASP A 88 12.73 -5.67 -5.19
CA ASP A 88 13.99 -5.62 -5.95
C ASP A 88 13.91 -6.35 -7.32
N ASP A 89 12.91 -7.21 -7.51
CA ASP A 89 12.74 -8.02 -8.72
C ASP A 89 11.71 -7.44 -9.73
N VAL A 90 11.03 -6.33 -9.40
CA VAL A 90 9.96 -5.77 -10.24
C VAL A 90 10.06 -4.25 -10.41
N PRO A 91 9.62 -3.68 -11.55
CA PRO A 91 9.50 -2.23 -11.69
C PRO A 91 8.54 -1.63 -10.66
N THR A 92 8.86 -0.49 -10.07
CA THR A 92 8.09 0.15 -9.00
C THR A 92 6.63 0.45 -9.37
N LEU A 93 6.39 0.81 -10.62
CA LEU A 93 5.01 0.95 -11.11
C LEU A 93 4.25 -0.38 -11.07
N GLN A 94 4.89 -1.48 -11.49
CA GLN A 94 4.28 -2.81 -11.45
C GLN A 94 4.00 -3.22 -10.00
N TYR A 95 4.94 -2.96 -9.09
CA TYR A 95 4.77 -3.20 -7.66
C TYR A 95 3.51 -2.51 -7.09
N PHE A 96 3.30 -1.23 -7.40
CA PHE A 96 2.08 -0.51 -7.00
C PHE A 96 0.81 -1.04 -7.68
N GLU A 97 0.90 -1.53 -8.92
CA GLU A 97 -0.23 -2.16 -9.61
C GLU A 97 -0.62 -3.50 -8.97
N ASP A 98 0.36 -4.27 -8.52
CA ASP A 98 0.17 -5.54 -7.83
C ASP A 98 -0.46 -5.30 -6.45
N ILE A 99 0.08 -4.36 -5.66
CA ILE A 99 -0.54 -3.92 -4.39
C ILE A 99 -2.01 -3.54 -4.60
N CYS A 100 -2.29 -2.71 -5.61
CA CYS A 100 -3.66 -2.26 -5.89
C CYS A 100 -4.59 -3.44 -6.25
N THR A 101 -4.07 -4.42 -7.00
CA THR A 101 -4.82 -5.60 -7.42
C THR A 101 -5.14 -6.50 -6.24
N PHE A 102 -4.14 -6.80 -5.40
CA PHE A 102 -4.31 -7.64 -4.23
C PHE A 102 -5.18 -6.99 -3.18
N LEU A 103 -4.96 -5.71 -2.84
CA LEU A 103 -5.81 -4.98 -1.89
C LEU A 103 -7.27 -4.99 -2.32
N LYS A 104 -7.54 -4.76 -3.60
CA LYS A 104 -8.91 -4.80 -4.13
C LYS A 104 -9.55 -6.16 -3.91
N LYS A 105 -8.84 -7.24 -4.24
CA LYS A 105 -9.35 -8.61 -4.12
C LYS A 105 -9.64 -8.99 -2.67
N GLU A 106 -8.72 -8.71 -1.76
CA GLU A 106 -8.88 -9.05 -0.34
C GLU A 106 -10.00 -8.22 0.31
N ILE A 107 -10.15 -6.94 -0.06
CA ILE A 107 -11.28 -6.11 0.39
C ILE A 107 -12.62 -6.65 -0.12
N GLU A 108 -12.70 -7.06 -1.39
CA GLU A 108 -13.91 -7.66 -1.96
C GLU A 108 -14.28 -8.98 -1.24
N GLN A 109 -13.29 -9.77 -0.88
CA GLN A 109 -13.47 -11.01 -0.12
C GLN A 109 -13.99 -10.73 1.30
N LYS A 110 -13.34 -9.82 2.06
CA LYS A 110 -13.79 -9.43 3.40
C LYS A 110 -15.22 -8.88 3.41
N MET A 111 -15.57 -8.06 2.40
CA MET A 111 -16.94 -7.55 2.23
C MET A 111 -17.97 -8.66 2.01
N LYS A 112 -17.59 -9.73 1.31
CA LYS A 112 -18.47 -10.87 1.09
C LYS A 112 -18.68 -11.65 2.39
N GLU A 113 -17.61 -11.90 3.13
CA GLU A 113 -17.65 -12.61 4.42
C GLU A 113 -18.49 -11.85 5.46
N GLU A 114 -18.31 -10.53 5.59
CA GLU A 114 -19.10 -9.69 6.50
C GLU A 114 -20.60 -9.67 6.13
N ARG A 115 -20.96 -9.86 4.85
CA ARG A 115 -22.37 -9.95 4.42
C ARG A 115 -23.00 -11.31 4.69
N GLU A 116 -22.21 -12.37 4.58
CA GLU A 116 -22.67 -13.76 4.81
C GLU A 116 -22.77 -14.09 6.30
N ALA A 117 -22.11 -13.32 7.16
CA ALA A 117 -22.17 -13.43 8.61
C ALA A 117 -23.40 -12.75 9.26
N VAL A 118 -24.24 -12.07 8.47
CA VAL A 118 -25.47 -11.35 8.90
C VAL A 118 -26.71 -12.16 8.53
#